data_AF-A0A9N6WRR6-F1
#
_entry.id   AF-A0A9N6WRR6-F1
#
_cell.length_a   1.000
_cell.length_b   1.000
_cell.length_c   1.000
_cell.angle_alpha   90.00
_cell.angle_beta   90.00
_cell.angle_gamma   90.00
#
_symmetry.space_group_name_H-M   'P 1'
#
loop_
_entity.id
_entity.type
_entity.pdbx_description
1 polymer ?
#
loop_
_entity_poly.entity_id
_entity_poly.type
_entity_poly.pdbx_seq_one_letter_code
_entity_poly.pdbx_strand_id
1 'polypeptide(L)'
;MGLAFDANRAIPIPTIKELERQNENSLSNTAESIALKPKKKVVVPKAEVAVTLEKEASKPRTKTMKIPKEQLKRIEYLLNTYGDDFEAMANDTKNYYQETAAQLKQKIKQFVKRPAYVVPYLKKREHKQL
;
A
#
# COMPACT_ATOMS: atom_id res chain seq x y z
N MET A 1 25.88 -22.78 -25.96
CA MET A 1 24.82 -21.91 -25.41
C MET A 1 25.39 -21.16 -24.22
N GLY A 2 25.36 -19.83 -24.24
CA GLY A 2 25.84 -18.98 -23.14
C GLY A 2 24.90 -19.02 -21.94
N LEU A 3 24.85 -20.16 -21.24
CA LEU A 3 24.17 -20.27 -19.96
C LEU A 3 25.15 -19.92 -18.85
N ALA A 4 24.85 -18.87 -18.11
CA ALA A 4 25.56 -18.54 -16.88
C ALA A 4 25.08 -19.46 -15.75
N PHE A 5 26.01 -20.14 -15.10
CA PHE A 5 25.74 -20.97 -13.92
C PHE A 5 25.24 -20.12 -12.73
N ASP A 6 25.69 -18.88 -12.63
CA ASP A 6 25.22 -17.90 -11.66
C ASP A 6 25.19 -16.50 -12.31
N ALA A 7 23.99 -15.94 -12.43
CA ALA A 7 23.74 -14.65 -13.06
C ALA A 7 24.37 -13.49 -12.27
N ASN A 8 24.44 -13.59 -10.94
CA ASN A 8 25.00 -12.53 -10.10
C ASN A 8 26.52 -12.45 -10.22
N ARG A 9 27.17 -13.57 -10.57
CA ARG A 9 28.61 -13.59 -10.87
C ARG A 9 28.90 -13.16 -12.30
N ALA A 10 28.04 -13.53 -13.25
CA ALA A 10 28.20 -13.15 -14.66
C ALA A 10 27.89 -11.65 -14.90
N ILE A 11 26.93 -11.09 -14.17
CA ILE A 11 26.53 -9.68 -14.22
C ILE A 11 26.43 -9.17 -12.77
N PRO A 12 27.56 -8.72 -12.18
CA PRO A 12 27.55 -8.23 -10.81
C PRO A 12 26.73 -6.93 -10.71
N ILE A 13 25.90 -6.85 -9.67
CA ILE A 13 25.17 -5.64 -9.32
C ILE A 13 26.18 -4.65 -8.72
N PRO A 14 26.38 -3.46 -9.31
CA PRO A 14 27.34 -2.50 -8.80
C PRO A 14 26.93 -2.02 -7.40
N THR A 15 27.93 -1.84 -6.55
CA THR A 15 27.74 -1.25 -5.23
C THR A 15 27.46 0.24 -5.34
N ILE A 16 26.86 0.83 -4.29
CA ILE A 16 26.48 2.26 -4.25
C ILE A 16 27.68 3.16 -4.59
N LYS A 17 28.87 2.83 -4.07
CA LYS A 17 30.11 3.57 -4.34
C LYS A 17 30.57 3.49 -5.81
N GLU A 18 30.34 2.37 -6.47
CA GLU A 18 30.69 2.20 -7.88
C GLU A 18 29.73 2.96 -8.78
N LEU A 19 28.45 2.99 -8.42
CA LEU A 19 27.43 3.77 -9.11
C LEU A 19 27.71 5.28 -9.00
N GLU A 20 28.11 5.75 -7.81
CA GLU A 20 28.51 7.15 -7.57
C GLU A 20 29.70 7.55 -8.45
N ARG A 21 30.75 6.72 -8.51
CA ARG A 21 31.93 6.97 -9.37
C ARG A 21 31.60 6.97 -10.86
N GLN A 22 30.68 6.11 -11.31
CA GLN A 22 30.23 6.07 -12.69
C GLN A 22 29.42 7.33 -13.06
N ASN A 23 28.61 7.83 -12.13
CA ASN A 23 27.89 9.10 -12.30
C ASN A 23 28.85 10.29 -12.32
N GLU A 24 29.85 10.33 -11.45
CA GLU A 24 30.88 11.39 -11.41
C GLU A 24 31.71 11.43 -12.71
N ASN A 25 32.11 10.26 -13.23
CA ASN A 25 32.83 10.16 -14.50
C ASN A 25 31.96 10.48 -15.73
N SER A 26 30.64 10.28 -15.64
CA SER A 26 29.70 10.68 -16.70
C SER A 26 29.46 12.19 -16.71
N LEU A 27 29.59 12.85 -15.56
CA LEU A 27 29.45 14.29 -15.41
C LEU A 27 30.74 15.07 -15.74
N SER A 28 31.92 14.46 -15.60
CA SER A 28 33.19 15.14 -15.84
C SER A 28 33.49 15.46 -17.31
N ASN A 29 32.86 14.76 -18.26
CA ASN A 29 32.96 15.07 -19.70
C ASN A 29 31.97 16.15 -20.18
N THR A 30 31.14 16.71 -19.30
CA THR A 30 30.17 17.77 -19.65
C THR A 30 30.00 18.83 -18.56
N ALA A 31 30.98 19.00 -17.66
CA ALA A 31 30.89 19.91 -16.53
C ALA A 31 31.93 21.04 -16.59
N GLU A 32 31.71 22.00 -17.49
CA GLU A 32 31.96 23.38 -17.09
C GLU A 32 30.85 23.82 -16.11
N SER A 33 31.19 23.76 -14.83
CA SER A 33 30.64 24.55 -13.72
C SER A 33 29.12 24.78 -13.68
N ILE A 34 28.37 23.85 -13.08
CA ILE A 34 27.13 24.21 -12.40
C ILE A 34 27.40 24.21 -10.89
N ALA A 35 28.04 25.28 -10.43
CA ALA A 35 28.05 25.62 -9.02
C ALA A 35 26.59 25.67 -8.54
N LEU A 36 26.27 24.88 -7.51
CA LEU A 36 24.99 24.88 -6.80
C LEU A 36 24.75 26.27 -6.19
N LYS A 37 24.26 27.20 -7.00
CA LYS A 37 23.70 28.45 -6.51
C LYS A 37 22.42 28.10 -5.73
N PRO A 38 22.17 28.72 -4.55
CA PRO A 38 20.90 28.57 -3.87
C PRO A 38 19.80 28.90 -4.87
N LYS A 39 18.80 28.01 -5.01
CA LYS A 39 17.68 28.18 -5.94
C LYS A 39 17.07 29.57 -5.73
N LYS A 40 17.46 30.53 -6.57
CA LYS A 40 16.80 31.84 -6.62
C LYS A 40 15.33 31.52 -6.90
N LYS A 41 14.43 31.96 -6.03
CA LYS A 41 12.99 31.89 -6.30
C LYS A 41 12.77 32.66 -7.59
N VAL A 42 12.60 31.93 -8.70
CA VAL A 42 12.20 32.51 -9.97
C VAL A 42 10.79 33.03 -9.72
N VAL A 43 10.64 34.35 -9.58
CA VAL A 43 9.34 34.98 -9.43
C VAL A 43 8.68 34.91 -10.79
N VAL A 44 7.92 33.84 -11.02
CA VAL A 44 7.22 33.63 -12.28
C VAL A 44 6.02 34.59 -12.32
N PRO A 45 5.94 35.51 -13.31
CA PRO A 45 4.76 36.36 -13.45
C PRO A 45 3.59 35.47 -13.90
N LYS A 46 2.48 35.53 -13.16
CA LYS A 46 1.26 34.67 -13.21
C LYS A 46 1.37 33.34 -12.45
N ALA A 47 1.72 33.43 -11.16
CA ALA A 47 1.66 32.31 -10.22
C ALA A 47 0.23 31.90 -9.81
N GLU A 48 -0.80 32.65 -10.21
CA GLU A 48 -2.19 32.38 -9.81
C GLU A 48 -2.65 30.98 -10.20
N VAL A 49 -2.36 30.55 -11.43
CA VAL A 49 -2.72 29.20 -11.92
C VAL A 49 -2.00 28.10 -11.12
N ALA A 50 -0.72 28.30 -10.81
CA ALA A 50 0.06 27.36 -10.02
C ALA A 50 -0.49 27.25 -8.59
N VAL A 51 -0.81 28.39 -7.95
CA VAL A 51 -1.39 28.43 -6.60
C VAL A 51 -2.77 27.79 -6.57
N THR A 52 -3.61 27.99 -7.60
CA THR A 52 -4.91 27.31 -7.68
C THR A 52 -4.77 25.81 -7.82
N LEU A 53 -3.82 25.33 -8.65
CA LEU A 53 -3.58 23.91 -8.84
C LEU A 53 -2.99 23.24 -7.60
N GLU A 54 -2.08 23.91 -6.89
CA GLU A 54 -1.55 23.44 -5.61
C GLU A 54 -2.66 23.34 -4.55
N LYS A 55 -3.51 24.37 -4.47
CA LYS A 55 -4.65 24.38 -3.55
C LYS A 55 -5.65 23.28 -3.87
N GLU A 56 -5.90 22.99 -5.14
CA GLU A 56 -6.76 21.88 -5.56
C GLU A 56 -6.14 20.52 -5.29
N ALA A 57 -4.86 20.33 -5.59
CA ALA A 57 -4.14 19.10 -5.34
C ALA A 57 -4.00 18.79 -3.84
N SER A 58 -3.91 19.82 -2.99
CA SER A 58 -3.82 19.69 -1.54
C SER A 58 -5.15 19.29 -0.89
N LYS A 59 -6.30 19.43 -1.57
CA LYS A 59 -7.60 19.04 -1.02
C LYS A 59 -7.61 17.53 -0.68
N PRO A 60 -8.02 17.14 0.54
CA PRO A 60 -8.03 15.74 0.93
C PRO A 60 -9.05 14.96 0.11
N ARG A 61 -8.59 13.93 -0.61
CA ARG A 61 -9.47 13.01 -1.33
C ARG A 61 -10.02 11.94 -0.40
N THR A 62 -11.34 11.76 -0.37
CA THR A 62 -11.96 10.68 0.40
C THR A 62 -11.62 9.32 -0.21
N LYS A 63 -10.96 8.45 0.56
CA LYS A 63 -10.66 7.07 0.13
C LYS A 63 -11.87 6.16 0.40
N THR A 64 -12.70 5.93 -0.60
CA THR A 64 -13.83 4.98 -0.55
C THR A 64 -13.43 3.59 -1.05
N MET A 65 -12.55 2.90 -0.33
CA MET A 65 -12.27 1.48 -0.62
C MET A 65 -13.36 0.60 -0.05
N LYS A 66 -14.21 -0.03 -0.88
CA LYS A 66 -15.26 -0.95 -0.45
C LYS A 66 -14.68 -2.36 -0.22
N ILE A 67 -15.21 -3.09 0.77
CA ILE A 67 -14.88 -4.51 0.95
C ILE A 67 -15.74 -5.31 -0.05
N PRO A 68 -15.18 -6.29 -0.78
CA PRO A 68 -15.94 -7.18 -1.65
C PRO A 68 -17.02 -7.96 -0.89
N LYS A 69 -18.16 -8.21 -1.55
CA LYS A 69 -19.31 -8.89 -0.93
C LYS A 69 -18.97 -10.31 -0.43
N GLU A 70 -18.16 -11.05 -1.19
CA GLU A 70 -17.74 -12.40 -0.83
C GLU A 70 -16.87 -12.40 0.43
N GLN A 71 -15.91 -11.48 0.50
CA GLN A 71 -15.09 -11.30 1.70
C GLN A 71 -15.96 -10.93 2.91
N LEU A 72 -17.01 -10.14 2.72
CA LEU A 72 -17.96 -9.80 3.78
C LEU A 72 -18.66 -11.05 4.32
N LYS A 73 -19.22 -11.88 3.43
CA LYS A 73 -19.88 -13.15 3.81
C LYS A 73 -18.94 -14.07 4.57
N ARG A 74 -17.67 -14.14 4.16
CA ARG A 74 -16.65 -14.95 4.84
C ARG A 74 -16.36 -14.42 6.24
N ILE A 75 -16.22 -13.11 6.40
CA ILE A 75 -16.02 -12.47 7.72
C ILE A 75 -17.25 -12.70 8.62
N GLU A 76 -18.47 -12.53 8.09
CA GLU A 76 -19.71 -12.80 8.83
C GLU A 76 -19.77 -14.26 9.31
N TYR A 77 -19.37 -15.21 8.47
CA TYR A 77 -19.30 -16.63 8.84
C TYR A 77 -18.31 -16.87 9.97
N LEU A 78 -17.06 -16.41 9.83
CA LEU A 78 -16.02 -16.62 10.84
C LEU A 78 -16.41 -16.00 12.19
N LEU A 79 -16.98 -14.80 12.18
CA LEU A 79 -17.41 -14.10 13.39
C LEU A 79 -18.61 -14.80 14.07
N ASN A 80 -19.48 -15.44 13.30
CA ASN A 80 -20.60 -16.20 13.85
C ASN A 80 -20.18 -17.56 14.42
N THR A 81 -19.15 -18.20 13.84
CA THR A 81 -18.71 -19.54 14.25
C THR A 81 -17.69 -19.50 15.39
N TYR A 82 -16.71 -18.59 15.32
CA TYR A 82 -15.55 -18.57 16.22
C TYR A 82 -15.48 -17.32 17.11
N GLY A 83 -16.29 -16.29 16.86
CA GLY A 83 -16.28 -15.07 17.69
C GLY A 83 -14.94 -14.33 17.63
N ASP A 84 -14.20 -14.31 18.74
CA ASP A 84 -12.92 -13.61 18.87
C ASP A 84 -11.69 -14.54 18.81
N ASP A 85 -11.89 -15.85 18.60
CA ASP A 85 -10.80 -16.84 18.56
C ASP A 85 -10.14 -16.92 17.18
N PHE A 86 -9.18 -16.02 16.93
CA PHE A 86 -8.52 -15.90 15.62
C PHE A 86 -7.65 -17.11 15.23
N GLU A 87 -7.12 -17.85 16.20
CA GLU A 87 -6.35 -19.08 15.93
C GLU A 87 -7.27 -20.20 15.41
N ALA A 88 -8.46 -20.32 16.00
CA ALA A 88 -9.47 -21.25 15.52
C ALA A 88 -9.97 -20.88 14.12
N MET A 89 -10.13 -19.58 13.82
CA MET A 89 -10.47 -19.11 12.47
C MET A 89 -9.42 -19.43 11.42
N ALA A 90 -8.13 -19.37 11.78
CA ALA A 90 -7.05 -19.70 10.85
C ALA A 90 -7.06 -21.18 10.47
N ASN A 91 -7.45 -22.04 11.40
CA ASN A 91 -7.57 -23.50 11.24
C ASN A 91 -8.92 -23.96 10.66
N ASP A 92 -9.85 -23.04 10.35
CA ASP A 92 -11.15 -23.38 9.75
C ASP A 92 -10.98 -23.99 8.35
N THR A 93 -11.77 -25.02 8.05
CA THR A 93 -11.70 -25.75 6.78
C THR A 93 -12.11 -24.92 5.56
N LYS A 94 -12.84 -23.82 5.77
CA LYS A 94 -13.26 -22.88 4.72
C LYS A 94 -12.30 -21.70 4.58
N ASN A 95 -11.18 -21.70 5.32
CA ASN A 95 -10.06 -20.80 5.08
C ASN A 95 -9.25 -21.24 3.84
N TYR A 96 -9.88 -21.26 2.66
CA TYR A 96 -9.26 -21.74 1.41
C TYR A 96 -8.00 -20.96 1.02
N TYR A 97 -7.93 -19.69 1.42
CA TYR A 97 -6.79 -18.81 1.14
C TYR A 97 -5.68 -18.91 2.19
N GLN A 98 -5.81 -19.81 3.17
CA GLN A 98 -4.80 -20.08 4.20
C GLN A 98 -4.36 -18.79 4.91
N GLU A 99 -5.33 -17.91 5.20
CA GLU A 99 -5.02 -16.64 5.86
C GLU A 99 -4.55 -16.88 7.28
N THR A 100 -3.52 -16.14 7.69
CA THR A 100 -3.00 -16.22 9.05
C THR A 100 -3.95 -15.54 10.04
N ALA A 101 -3.88 -15.94 11.31
CA ALA A 101 -4.69 -15.34 12.38
C ALA A 101 -4.53 -13.80 12.42
N ALA A 102 -3.33 -13.28 12.18
CA ALA A 102 -3.05 -11.85 12.12
C ALA A 102 -3.76 -11.16 10.94
N GLN A 103 -3.77 -11.79 9.76
CA GLN A 103 -4.48 -11.27 8.58
C GLN A 103 -5.99 -11.26 8.81
N LEU A 104 -6.54 -12.33 9.39
CA LEU A 104 -7.96 -12.43 9.75
C LEU A 104 -8.35 -11.35 10.76
N LYS A 105 -7.54 -11.16 11.81
CA LYS A 105 -7.73 -10.09 12.80
C LYS A 105 -7.73 -8.71 12.15
N GLN A 106 -6.81 -8.44 11.23
CA GLN A 106 -6.77 -7.15 10.52
C GLN A 106 -8.00 -6.95 9.63
N LYS A 107 -8.46 -7.99 8.94
CA LYS A 107 -9.68 -7.95 8.10
C LYS A 107 -10.93 -7.71 8.93
N ILE A 108 -11.07 -8.39 10.07
CA ILE A 108 -12.17 -8.19 11.02
C ILE A 108 -12.11 -6.77 11.60
N LYS A 109 -10.93 -6.28 12.00
CA LYS A 109 -10.75 -4.90 12.47
C LYS A 109 -11.19 -3.87 11.42
N GLN A 110 -10.87 -4.12 10.14
CA GLN A 110 -11.28 -3.26 9.04
C GLN A 110 -12.79 -3.29 8.78
N PHE A 111 -13.43 -4.43 9.00
CA PHE A 111 -14.88 -4.60 8.97
C PHE A 111 -15.55 -3.83 10.12
N VAL A 112 -15.10 -4.03 11.37
CA VAL A 112 -15.64 -3.37 12.57
C VAL A 112 -15.51 -1.84 12.48
N LYS A 113 -14.39 -1.34 11.94
CA LYS A 113 -14.17 0.09 11.73
C LYS A 113 -15.21 0.75 10.82
N ARG A 114 -15.94 -0.02 9.99
CA ARG A 114 -16.89 0.54 9.02
C ARG A 114 -18.35 0.27 9.43
N PRO A 115 -19.08 1.28 9.94
CA PRO A 115 -20.44 1.10 10.45
C PRO A 115 -21.42 0.62 9.37
N ALA A 116 -21.18 0.98 8.10
CA ALA A 116 -22.01 0.55 6.97
C ALA A 116 -22.16 -0.96 6.82
N TYR A 117 -21.20 -1.75 7.34
CA TYR A 117 -21.29 -3.22 7.31
C TYR A 117 -21.68 -3.83 8.65
N VAL A 118 -21.22 -3.22 9.75
CA VAL A 118 -21.50 -3.72 11.10
C VAL A 118 -22.97 -3.59 11.46
N VAL A 119 -23.61 -2.46 11.13
CA VAL A 119 -25.02 -2.22 11.48
C VAL A 119 -25.95 -3.27 10.85
N PRO A 120 -25.87 -3.56 9.53
CA PRO A 120 -26.64 -4.66 8.94
C PRO A 120 -26.33 -6.04 9.56
N TYR A 121 -25.06 -6.31 9.88
CA TYR A 121 -24.64 -7.57 10.48
C TYR A 121 -25.25 -7.77 11.88
N LEU A 122 -25.20 -6.75 12.75
CA LEU A 122 -25.77 -6.81 14.09
C LEU A 122 -27.29 -7.02 14.05
N LYS A 123 -28.00 -6.26 13.21
CA LYS A 123 -29.44 -6.43 13.01
C LYS A 123 -29.81 -7.85 12.59
N LYS A 124 -29.04 -8.43 11.65
CA LYS A 124 -29.23 -9.81 11.18
C LYS A 124 -28.96 -10.83 12.29
N ARG A 125 -28.02 -10.54 13.20
CA ARG A 125 -27.66 -11.43 14.32
C ARG A 125 -28.74 -11.42 15.40
N GLU A 126 -29.27 -10.25 15.75
CA GLU A 126 -30.38 -10.09 16.71
C GLU A 126 -31.63 -10.83 16.25
N HIS A 127 -32.03 -10.69 14.97
CA HIS A 127 -33.16 -11.41 14.40
C HIS A 127 -33.00 -12.94 14.37
N LYS A 128 -31.78 -13.46 14.48
CA LYS A 128 -31.51 -14.91 14.44
C LYS A 128 -31.56 -15.58 15.82
N GLN A 129 -31.59 -14.78 16.89
CA GLN A 129 -31.61 -15.26 18.28
C GLN A 129 -33.02 -15.26 18.89
N LEU A 130 -34.00 -14.66 18.20
CA LEU A 130 -35.44 -14.78 18.46
C LEU A 130 -36.00 -16.00 17.71
#